data_AF-A0A7K4F0Y6-F1
#
_entry.id   AF-A0A7K4F0Y6-F1
#
_cell.length_a   1.000
_cell.length_b   1.000
_cell.length_c   1.000
_cell.angle_alpha   90.00
_cell.angle_beta   90.00
_cell.angle_gamma   90.00
#
_symmetry.space_group_name_H-M   'P 1'
#
loop_
_entity.id
_entity.type
_entity.pdbx_description
1 polymer ?
#
loop_
_entity_poly.entity_id
_entity_poly.type
_entity_poly.pdbx_seq_one_letter_code
_entity_poly.pdbx_strand_id
1 'polypeptide(L)' 'MIPKGDIPGMCQDCGTHITYPKKSMQTHGELLKKHRCPKCGNFALKTLSTDL' A
#
# COMPACT_ATOMS: atom_id res chain seq x y z
N MET A 1 -7.22 4.05 13.19
CA MET A 1 -6.14 5.04 13.30
C MET A 1 -4.95 4.46 12.55
N ILE A 2 -4.62 5.00 11.37
CA ILE A 2 -3.44 4.55 10.64
C ILE A 2 -2.22 5.02 11.44
N PRO A 3 -1.29 4.13 11.85
CA PRO A 3 -0.11 4.55 12.60
C PRO A 3 0.64 5.61 11.79
N LYS A 4 1.17 6.63 12.47
CA LYS A 4 1.87 7.77 11.87
C LYS A 4 3.17 7.29 11.22
N GLY A 5 3.08 6.70 10.03
CA GLY A 5 4.20 6.03 9.38
C GLY A 5 3.74 4.98 8.37
N ASP A 6 2.54 4.41 8.52
CA ASP A 6 2.00 3.48 7.54
C ASP A 6 1.41 4.23 6.34
N ILE A 7 1.68 3.72 5.15
CA ILE A 7 1.22 4.27 3.88
C ILE A 7 -0.13 3.65 3.55
N PRO A 8 -1.20 4.44 3.38
CA PRO A 8 -2.45 3.93 2.84
C PRO A 8 -2.30 3.59 1.35
N GLY A 9 -2.94 2.52 0.94
CA GLY A 9 -3.04 2.09 -0.43
C GLY A 9 -4.32 1.34 -0.71
N MET A 10 -4.50 0.96 -1.97
CA MET A 10 -5.72 0.32 -2.45
C MET A 10 -5.36 -0.69 -3.53
N CYS A 11 -5.99 -1.85 -3.48
CA CYS A 11 -5.97 -2.83 -4.55
C CYS A 11 -6.75 -2.29 -5.76
N GLN A 12 -6.13 -2.26 -6.92
CA GLN A 12 -6.75 -1.75 -8.14
C GLN A 12 -7.80 -2.73 -8.69
N ASP A 13 -7.57 -4.03 -8.49
CA ASP A 13 -8.45 -5.11 -8.93
C ASP A 13 -9.76 -5.20 -8.13
N CYS A 14 -9.65 -4.93 -6.83
CA CYS A 14 -10.66 -5.32 -5.86
C CYS A 14 -11.12 -4.18 -4.95
N GLY A 15 -10.54 -2.99 -5.14
CA GLY A 15 -10.86 -1.78 -4.40
C GLY A 15 -10.62 -1.85 -2.90
N THR A 16 -9.90 -2.86 -2.42
CA THR A 16 -9.68 -3.03 -0.98
C THR A 16 -8.64 -2.04 -0.49
N HIS A 17 -8.97 -1.30 0.55
CA HIS A 17 -8.03 -0.42 1.26
C HIS A 17 -7.05 -1.26 2.07
N ILE A 18 -5.76 -0.94 1.95
CA ILE A 18 -4.65 -1.65 2.56
C ILE A 18 -3.74 -0.60 3.17
N THR A 19 -3.08 -0.93 4.26
CA THR A 19 -2.08 -0.05 4.88
C THR A 19 -0.77 -0.79 4.94
N TYR A 20 0.32 -0.12 4.57
CA TYR A 20 1.63 -0.74 4.52
C TYR A 20 2.62 -0.07 5.47
N PRO A 21 3.43 -0.85 6.20
CA PRO A 21 4.44 -0.29 7.08
C PRO A 21 5.58 0.33 6.25
N LYS A 22 5.72 1.66 6.31
CA LYS A 22 6.86 2.35 5.70
C LYS A 22 8.10 2.11 6.55
N LYS A 23 9.07 1.36 6.01
CA LYS A 23 10.43 1.35 6.56
C LYS A 23 11.18 2.55 5.97
N SER A 24 12.03 3.22 6.76
CA SER A 24 12.70 4.49 6.40
C SER A 24 13.46 4.50 5.07
N MET A 25 13.79 3.34 4.49
CA MET A 25 14.51 3.22 3.20
C MET A 25 13.69 2.55 2.09
N GLN A 26 12.41 2.25 2.29
CA GLN A 26 11.56 1.69 1.25
C GLN A 26 10.75 2.80 0.56
N THR A 27 10.88 2.86 -0.76
CA THR A 27 10.02 3.69 -1.61
C THR A 27 8.65 3.05 -1.75
N HIS A 28 7.63 3.88 -2.02
CA HIS A 28 6.25 3.44 -2.21
C HIS A 28 6.17 2.34 -3.29
N GLY A 29 6.87 2.51 -4.42
CA GLY A 29 6.90 1.54 -5.52
C GLY A 29 7.53 0.20 -5.15
N GLU A 30 8.66 0.19 -4.43
CA GLU A 30 9.31 -1.05 -3.97
C GLU A 30 8.41 -1.86 -3.04
N LEU A 31 7.68 -1.16 -2.17
CA LEU A 31 6.79 -1.77 -1.23
C LEU A 31 5.53 -2.35 -1.93
N LEU A 32 4.93 -1.63 -2.88
CA LEU A 32 3.83 -2.17 -3.69
C LEU A 32 4.26 -3.37 -4.54
N LYS A 33 5.51 -3.41 -5.02
CA LYS A 33 6.05 -4.52 -5.82
C LYS A 33 6.22 -5.81 -5.00
N LYS A 34 6.49 -5.69 -3.70
CA LYS A 34 6.71 -6.83 -2.79
C LYS A 34 5.44 -7.28 -2.10
N HIS A 35 4.46 -6.40 -1.93
CA HIS A 35 3.20 -6.72 -1.28
C HIS A 35 2.16 -7.20 -2.29
N ARG A 36 1.37 -8.22 -1.90
CA ARG A 36 0.18 -8.65 -2.62
C ARG A 36 -1.06 -8.24 -1.84
N CYS A 37 -2.16 -8.04 -2.55
CA CYS A 37 -3.44 -7.83 -1.90
C CYS A 37 -3.80 -9.04 -1.02
N PRO A 38 -4.11 -8.86 0.28
CA PRO A 38 -4.50 -9.97 1.14
C PRO A 38 -5.88 -10.54 0.80
N LYS A 39 -6.71 -9.78 0.07
CA LYS A 39 -8.05 -10.22 -0.34
C LYS A 39 -8.04 -11.02 -1.64
N CYS A 40 -7.22 -10.60 -2.61
CA CYS A 40 -7.25 -11.15 -3.97
C CYS A 40 -5.94 -11.81 -4.42
N GLY A 41 -4.85 -11.63 -3.67
CA GLY A 41 -3.52 -12.13 -4.05
C GLY A 41 -2.83 -11.36 -5.19
N ASN A 42 -3.48 -10.35 -5.78
CA ASN A 42 -2.93 -9.57 -6.89
C ASN A 42 -1.90 -8.53 -6.46
N PHE A 43 -0.94 -8.26 -7.35
CA PHE A 43 0.12 -7.25 -7.17
C PHE A 43 -0.30 -5.83 -7.61
N ALA A 44 -1.46 -5.68 -8.25
CA ALA A 44 -1.98 -4.39 -8.70
C ALA A 44 -2.45 -3.55 -7.50
N LEU A 45 -1.51 -2.89 -6.85
CA LEU A 45 -1.71 -2.08 -5.67
C LEU A 45 -1.31 -0.63 -5.99
N LYS A 46 -2.12 0.34 -5.60
CA LYS A 46 -1.82 1.78 -5.69
C LYS A 46 -1.63 2.35 -4.28
N THR A 47 -0.66 3.23 -4.08
CA THR A 47 -0.59 4.03 -2.86
C THR A 47 -1.56 5.18 -2.98
N LEU A 48 -2.35 5.40 -1.93
CA LEU A 48 -3.16 6.59 -1.76
C LEU A 48 -2.27 7.61 -1.05
N SER A 49 -1.22 8.09 -1.72
CA SER A 49 -0.35 9.09 -1.13
C SER A 49 -1.16 10.35 -0.88
N THR A 50 -1.50 10.63 0.38
CA THR A 50 -2.10 11.90 0.81
C THR A 50 -0.98 12.94 0.93
N ASP A 51 -0.35 13.27 -0.20
CA ASP A 51 0.44 14.49 -0.31
C ASP A 51 -0.47 15.52 -0.98
N LEU A 52 -1.17 16.29 -0.14
CA LEU A 52 -1.82 17.55 -0.48
C LEU A 52 -1.30 18.61 0.50
#